data_AF-A0A178FQ14-F1
#
_entry.id   AF-A0A178FQ14-F1
#
_cell.length_a   1.000
_cell.length_b   1.000
_cell.length_c   1.000
_cell.angle_alpha   90.00
_cell.angle_beta   90.00
_cell.angle_gamma   90.00
#
_symmetry.space_group_name_H-M   'P 1'
#
loop_
_entity.id
_entity.type
_entity.pdbx_description
1 polymer ?
#
loop_
_entity_poly.entity_id
_entity_poly.type
_entity_poly.pdbx_seq_one_letter_code
_entity_poly.pdbx_strand_id
1 'polypeptide(L)'
;MQNSLQGIELFKASVSISHQENCASGTCIDKNLLENYPPELIVGFQLLESVERSGTRRFAIHCGSADNQQHNGLLAWVFNTDLRYSFKDTSSASRSISAKCAMKVFYKHVANVQPLVNPDLGMPSVTSLEELRLPLHIYHCIKTVLEKSTSLLPPSGRKFGEWEIGLLDLESA
;
A
#
# COMPACT_ATOMS: atom_id res chain seq x y z
N MET A 1 -31.71 -11.61 -12.23
CA MET A 1 -31.05 -10.77 -13.25
C MET A 1 -30.34 -9.63 -12.51
N GLN A 2 -29.06 -9.80 -12.20
CA GLN A 2 -28.25 -8.71 -11.63
C GLN A 2 -27.74 -7.87 -12.81
N ASN A 3 -28.26 -6.66 -12.95
CA ASN A 3 -27.74 -5.71 -13.91
C ASN A 3 -26.36 -5.28 -13.43
N SER A 4 -25.32 -5.74 -14.13
CA SER A 4 -23.98 -5.15 -14.02
C SER A 4 -24.10 -3.71 -14.48
N LEU A 5 -24.12 -2.77 -13.53
CA LEU A 5 -23.95 -1.36 -13.84
C LEU A 5 -22.53 -1.20 -14.36
N GLN A 6 -22.40 -0.92 -15.65
CA GLN A 6 -21.12 -0.74 -16.30
C GLN A 6 -20.60 0.65 -15.94
N GLY A 7 -19.81 0.70 -14.85
CA GLY A 7 -19.16 1.91 -14.35
C GLY A 7 -17.71 1.99 -14.77
N ILE A 8 -17.18 3.21 -14.86
CA ILE A 8 -15.74 3.45 -14.97
C ILE A 8 -15.22 3.75 -13.56
N GLU A 9 -14.24 2.97 -13.10
CA GLU A 9 -13.53 3.23 -11.84
C GLU A 9 -12.18 3.89 -12.16
N LEU A 10 -11.97 5.09 -11.62
CA LEU A 10 -10.73 5.84 -11.79
C LEU A 10 -9.85 5.68 -10.56
N PHE A 11 -8.64 5.17 -10.75
CA PHE A 11 -7.66 5.03 -9.69
C PHE A 11 -6.55 6.07 -9.85
N LYS A 12 -6.35 6.89 -8.81
CA LYS A 12 -5.21 7.82 -8.74
C LYS A 12 -4.15 7.21 -7.84
N ALA A 13 -3.10 6.66 -8.46
CA ALA A 13 -2.06 5.91 -7.75
C ALA A 13 -0.64 6.37 -8.08
N SER A 14 -0.48 7.40 -8.89
CA SER A 14 0.82 7.97 -9.21
C SER A 14 0.68 9.47 -9.36
N VAL A 15 1.63 10.20 -8.79
CA VAL A 15 1.70 11.65 -8.86
C VAL A 15 3.12 12.02 -9.22
N SER A 16 3.26 12.97 -10.13
CA SER A 16 4.54 13.57 -10.47
C SER A 16 4.41 15.08 -10.44
N ILE A 17 5.43 15.76 -9.93
CA ILE A 17 5.47 17.22 -9.82
C ILE A 17 6.63 17.74 -10.66
N SER A 18 6.36 18.76 -11.47
CA SER A 18 7.38 19.47 -12.25
C SER A 18 7.78 20.74 -11.51
N HIS A 19 9.05 20.87 -11.17
CA HIS A 19 9.62 22.09 -10.60
C HIS A 19 10.19 22.97 -11.71
N GLN A 20 9.33 23.49 -12.60
CA GLN A 20 9.77 24.41 -13.66
C GLN A 20 9.37 25.84 -13.29
N GLU A 21 10.34 26.67 -12.90
CA GLU A 21 10.10 28.05 -12.45
C GLU A 21 9.92 29.06 -13.60
N ASN A 22 10.20 28.71 -14.86
CA ASN A 22 10.06 29.62 -16.00
C ASN A 22 9.64 28.89 -17.29
N CYS A 23 8.41 29.13 -17.74
CA CYS A 23 7.94 28.73 -19.06
C CYS A 23 7.81 29.97 -19.96
N ALA A 24 8.92 30.40 -20.56
CA ALA A 24 8.89 31.23 -21.76
C ALA A 24 9.38 30.37 -22.94
N SER A 25 8.42 29.93 -23.76
CA SER A 25 8.55 29.09 -24.97
C SER A 25 8.80 27.59 -24.76
N GLY A 26 7.83 26.78 -25.20
CA GLY A 26 8.05 25.40 -25.66
C GLY A 26 7.35 24.31 -24.83
N THR A 27 6.41 23.62 -25.47
CA THR A 27 5.47 22.62 -24.94
C THR A 27 6.09 21.25 -24.55
N CYS A 28 7.35 21.19 -24.12
CA CYS A 28 7.98 19.94 -23.70
C CYS A 28 8.40 19.98 -22.22
N ILE A 29 7.69 19.23 -21.38
CA ILE A 29 8.11 18.95 -20.01
C ILE A 29 9.33 18.02 -20.07
N ASP A 30 10.48 18.48 -19.58
CA ASP A 30 11.64 17.61 -19.39
C ASP A 30 11.31 16.58 -18.30
N LYS A 31 11.28 15.30 -18.69
CA LYS A 31 10.99 14.19 -17.75
C LYS A 31 12.03 14.10 -16.64
N ASN A 32 13.23 14.65 -16.82
CA ASN A 32 14.28 14.65 -15.81
C ASN A 32 14.06 15.68 -14.69
N LEU A 33 13.11 16.60 -14.86
CA LEU A 33 12.70 17.58 -13.83
C LEU A 33 11.43 17.16 -13.09
N LEU A 34 10.90 15.95 -13.38
CA LEU A 34 9.73 15.41 -12.71
C LEU A 34 10.14 14.65 -11.45
N GLU A 35 9.72 15.17 -10.30
CA GLU A 35 9.71 14.42 -9.04
C GLU A 35 8.55 13.42 -9.09
N ASN A 36 8.84 12.11 -9.00
CA ASN A 36 7.84 11.06 -9.10
C ASN A 36 7.60 10.42 -7.73
N TYR A 37 6.34 10.33 -7.33
CA TYR A 37 5.94 9.68 -6.09
C TYR A 37 5.49 8.24 -6.37
N PRO A 38 6.02 7.26 -5.61
CA PRO A 38 5.75 5.86 -5.88
C PRO A 38 4.33 5.47 -5.40
N PRO A 39 3.70 4.46 -6.03
CA PRO A 39 2.30 4.10 -5.72
C PRO A 39 2.09 3.61 -4.29
N GLU A 40 3.10 2.99 -3.67
CA GLU A 40 3.06 2.58 -2.27
C GLU A 40 2.88 3.74 -1.29
N LEU A 41 3.40 4.92 -1.63
CA LEU A 41 3.24 6.12 -0.83
C LEU A 41 1.80 6.64 -0.91
N ILE A 42 1.19 6.61 -2.10
CA ILE A 42 -0.22 7.01 -2.29
C ILE A 42 -1.17 6.06 -1.55
N VAL A 43 -0.97 4.75 -1.68
CA VAL A 43 -1.74 3.75 -0.93
C VAL A 43 -1.48 3.89 0.56
N GLY A 44 -0.23 4.16 0.95
CA GLY A 44 0.14 4.41 2.35
C GLY A 44 -0.66 5.56 2.96
N PHE A 45 -0.78 6.68 2.26
CA PHE A 45 -1.61 7.80 2.69
C PHE A 45 -3.10 7.47 2.71
N GLN A 46 -3.60 6.66 1.78
CA GLN A 46 -5.00 6.20 1.83
C GLN A 46 -5.29 5.37 3.09
N LEU A 47 -4.38 4.46 3.46
CA LEU A 47 -4.51 3.69 4.69
C LEU A 47 -4.43 4.59 5.92
N LEU A 48 -3.48 5.52 5.94
CA LEU A 48 -3.34 6.49 7.03
C LEU A 48 -4.60 7.34 7.19
N GLU A 49 -5.17 7.80 6.09
CA GLU A 49 -6.42 8.56 6.05
C GLU A 49 -7.59 7.78 6.65
N SER A 50 -7.76 6.50 6.27
CA SER A 50 -8.76 5.63 6.88
C SER A 50 -8.53 5.46 8.39
N VAL A 51 -7.28 5.26 8.82
CA VAL A 51 -6.95 5.12 10.25
C VAL A 51 -7.32 6.38 11.04
N GLU A 52 -6.99 7.57 10.54
CA GLU A 52 -7.25 8.84 11.22
C GLU A 52 -8.72 9.24 11.18
N ARG A 53 -9.41 9.02 10.04
CA ARG A 53 -10.81 9.43 9.85
C ARG A 53 -11.82 8.48 10.50
N SER A 54 -11.65 7.17 10.33
CA SER A 54 -12.62 6.17 10.78
C SER A 54 -12.13 5.32 11.96
N GLY A 55 -10.84 5.40 12.32
CA GLY A 55 -10.23 4.50 13.30
C GLY A 55 -10.03 3.08 12.75
N THR A 56 -10.41 2.81 11.50
CA THR A 56 -10.23 1.50 10.87
C THR A 56 -8.75 1.24 10.64
N ARG A 57 -8.26 0.12 11.19
CA ARG A 57 -6.86 -0.30 11.07
C ARG A 57 -6.69 -1.60 10.31
N ARG A 58 -7.77 -2.32 10.01
CA ARG A 58 -7.70 -3.59 9.28
C ARG A 58 -8.23 -3.41 7.87
N PHE A 59 -7.50 -3.94 6.91
CA PHE A 59 -7.80 -3.78 5.50
C PHE A 59 -7.72 -5.12 4.78
N ALA A 60 -8.75 -5.40 3.98
CA ALA A 60 -8.77 -6.46 3.00
C ALA A 60 -8.32 -5.86 1.66
N ILE A 61 -7.03 -6.00 1.34
CA ILE A 61 -6.43 -5.42 0.13
C ILE A 61 -6.40 -6.49 -0.96
N HIS A 62 -7.04 -6.22 -2.09
CA HIS A 62 -7.07 -7.18 -3.21
C HIS A 62 -7.21 -6.49 -4.56
N CYS A 63 -7.01 -7.28 -5.62
CA CYS A 63 -7.28 -6.83 -6.98
C CYS A 63 -8.67 -7.28 -7.42
N GLY A 64 -9.48 -6.34 -7.87
CA GLY A 64 -10.77 -6.64 -8.49
C GLY A 64 -10.56 -7.15 -9.90
N SER A 65 -10.31 -8.46 -10.08
CA SER A 65 -10.36 -9.07 -11.42
C SER A 65 -11.81 -9.40 -11.80
N ALA A 66 -12.16 -9.13 -13.06
CA ALA A 66 -13.44 -9.52 -13.66
C ALA A 66 -13.57 -11.04 -13.84
N ASP A 67 -12.45 -11.78 -13.81
CA ASP A 67 -12.45 -13.24 -13.85
C ASP A 67 -12.56 -13.81 -12.43
N ASN A 68 -13.76 -14.30 -12.13
CA ASN A 68 -14.29 -14.83 -10.87
C ASN A 68 -13.53 -16.03 -10.25
N GLN A 69 -12.20 -16.11 -10.31
CA GLN A 69 -11.46 -17.30 -9.89
C GLN A 69 -10.29 -17.04 -8.95
N GLN A 70 -9.91 -15.78 -8.69
CA GLN A 70 -8.76 -15.53 -7.82
C GLN A 70 -8.91 -14.26 -6.97
N HIS A 71 -9.68 -14.35 -5.90
CA HIS A 71 -9.77 -13.32 -4.85
C HIS A 71 -8.59 -13.40 -3.88
N ASN A 72 -7.39 -13.69 -4.39
CA ASN A 72 -6.18 -13.63 -3.61
C ASN A 72 -5.96 -12.19 -3.15
N GLY A 73 -5.54 -12.01 -1.90
CA GLY A 73 -5.29 -10.69 -1.37
C GLY A 73 -4.44 -10.71 -0.11
N LEU A 74 -4.40 -9.56 0.53
CA LEU A 74 -3.71 -9.34 1.78
C LEU A 74 -4.73 -8.92 2.83
N LEU A 75 -4.69 -9.59 3.98
CA LEU A 75 -5.28 -9.04 5.19
C LEU A 75 -4.17 -8.22 5.87
N ALA A 76 -4.35 -6.92 5.93
CA ALA A 76 -3.40 -5.98 6.51
C ALA A 76 -3.95 -5.37 7.80
N TRP A 77 -3.09 -5.12 8.76
CA TRP A 77 -3.38 -4.43 10.00
C TRP A 77 -2.32 -3.35 10.25
N VAL A 78 -2.73 -2.08 10.13
CA VAL A 78 -1.89 -0.91 10.42
C VAL A 78 -1.74 -0.77 11.94
N PHE A 79 -0.60 -1.22 12.46
CA PHE A 79 -0.33 -1.27 13.89
C PHE A 79 0.27 0.03 14.42
N ASN A 80 1.22 0.61 13.70
CA ASN A 80 1.82 1.91 14.02
C ASN A 80 1.85 2.77 12.76
N THR A 81 1.38 4.02 12.85
CA THR A 81 1.31 4.97 11.74
C THR A 81 2.53 5.90 11.64
N ASP A 82 3.33 6.03 12.71
CA ASP A 82 4.54 6.87 12.78
C ASP A 82 5.70 6.06 13.36
N LEU A 83 6.15 5.05 12.61
CA LEU A 83 7.37 4.34 12.94
C LEU A 83 8.55 5.04 12.30
N ARG A 84 9.45 5.58 13.12
CA ARG A 84 10.73 6.11 12.67
C ARG A 84 11.81 5.05 12.75
N TYR A 85 12.51 4.85 11.64
CA TYR A 85 13.61 3.89 11.57
C TYR A 85 14.75 4.43 10.73
N SER A 86 15.93 3.85 10.89
CA SER A 86 17.06 4.09 10.01
C SER A 86 17.67 2.74 9.67
N PHE A 87 18.24 2.63 8.48
CA PHE A 87 18.99 1.46 8.07
C PHE A 87 20.24 1.90 7.33
N LYS A 88 21.26 1.06 7.39
CA LYS A 88 22.49 1.29 6.63
C LYS A 88 22.31 0.68 5.25
N ASP A 89 22.08 1.52 4.24
CA ASP A 89 22.16 1.08 2.86
C ASP A 89 23.63 0.75 2.54
N THR A 90 23.89 -0.52 2.21
CA THR A 90 25.25 -0.99 1.85
C THR A 90 25.50 -0.92 0.34
N SER A 91 24.48 -0.57 -0.46
CA SER A 91 24.56 -0.44 -1.91
C SER A 91 24.96 0.97 -2.39
N SER A 92 24.78 1.99 -1.53
CA SER A 92 25.21 3.36 -1.80
C SER A 92 26.63 3.62 -1.27
N ALA A 93 27.49 4.21 -2.11
CA ALA A 93 28.82 4.69 -1.69
C ALA A 93 28.74 5.85 -0.67
N SER A 94 27.58 6.51 -0.56
CA SER A 94 27.33 7.54 0.46
C SER A 94 26.72 6.88 1.71
N ARG A 95 27.40 7.04 2.86
CA ARG A 95 26.93 6.56 4.18
C ARG A 95 25.76 7.41 4.70
N SER A 96 24.66 7.46 3.96
CA SER A 96 23.48 8.22 4.39
C SER A 96 22.66 7.37 5.35
N ILE A 97 22.75 7.67 6.65
CA ILE A 97 21.81 7.20 7.66
C ILE A 97 20.71 8.25 7.73
N SER A 98 19.78 8.23 6.77
CA SER A 98 18.59 9.08 6.87
C SER A 98 17.57 8.37 7.77
N ALA A 99 17.04 9.10 8.74
CA ALA A 99 15.86 8.65 9.46
C ALA A 99 14.67 8.70 8.49
N LYS A 100 13.90 7.63 8.44
CA LYS A 100 12.69 7.51 7.62
C LYS A 100 11.46 7.31 8.48
N CYS A 101 10.33 7.84 8.03
CA CYS A 101 9.01 7.54 8.60
C CYS A 101 8.29 6.46 7.77
N ALA A 102 7.70 5.48 8.46
CA ALA A 102 6.92 4.42 7.84
C ALA A 102 5.74 3.98 8.72
N MET A 103 4.77 3.32 8.10
CA MET A 103 3.76 2.56 8.81
C MET A 103 4.23 1.14 9.06
N LYS A 104 4.07 0.66 10.30
CA LYS A 104 4.23 -0.75 10.64
C LYS A 104 2.94 -1.50 10.34
N VAL A 105 3.01 -2.43 9.39
CA VAL A 105 1.85 -3.18 8.91
C VAL A 105 2.05 -4.67 9.19
N PHE A 106 1.08 -5.26 9.87
CA PHE A 106 1.02 -6.70 10.06
C PHE A 106 0.19 -7.26 8.92
N TYR A 107 0.69 -8.23 8.16
CA TYR A 107 -0.03 -8.73 6.99
C TYR A 107 -0.05 -10.26 6.91
N LYS A 108 -1.06 -10.77 6.19
CA LYS A 108 -1.20 -12.18 5.81
C LYS A 108 -1.61 -12.28 4.36
N HIS A 109 -1.12 -13.30 3.67
CA HIS A 109 -1.68 -13.71 2.39
C HIS A 109 -2.98 -14.46 2.62
N VAL A 110 -4.01 -14.11 1.85
CA VAL A 110 -5.32 -14.75 1.90
C VAL A 110 -5.65 -15.25 0.49
N ALA A 111 -6.03 -16.52 0.37
CA ALA A 111 -6.39 -17.12 -0.91
C ALA A 111 -7.75 -16.64 -1.44
N ASN A 112 -8.65 -16.27 -0.53
CA ASN A 112 -9.95 -15.70 -0.90
C ASN A 112 -10.37 -14.64 0.11
N VAL A 113 -10.41 -13.38 -0.34
CA VAL A 113 -10.80 -12.22 0.47
C VAL A 113 -12.32 -12.06 0.55
N GLN A 114 -13.11 -12.66 -0.36
CA GLN A 114 -14.57 -12.48 -0.39
C GLN A 114 -15.27 -12.83 0.92
N PRO A 115 -14.98 -13.96 1.59
CA PRO A 115 -15.63 -14.27 2.87
C PRO A 115 -15.32 -13.26 3.99
N LEU A 116 -14.22 -12.50 3.86
CA LEU A 116 -13.84 -11.47 4.84
C LEU A 116 -14.63 -10.18 4.62
N VAL A 117 -14.81 -9.78 3.36
CA VAL A 117 -15.48 -8.54 2.97
C VAL A 117 -17.00 -8.70 2.92
N ASN A 118 -17.46 -9.83 2.38
CA ASN A 118 -18.85 -10.19 2.18
C ASN A 118 -19.11 -11.55 2.86
N PRO A 119 -19.17 -11.59 4.20
CA PRO A 119 -19.44 -12.83 4.92
C PRO A 119 -20.85 -13.35 4.59
N ASP A 120 -20.98 -14.67 4.50
CA ASP A 120 -22.27 -15.33 4.34
C ASP A 120 -23.22 -14.99 5.51
N LEU A 121 -24.53 -15.07 5.25
CA LEU A 121 -25.55 -14.81 6.27
C LEU A 121 -25.32 -15.69 7.51
N GLY A 122 -25.16 -15.04 8.67
CA GLY A 122 -24.94 -15.70 9.96
C GLY A 122 -23.46 -15.90 10.33
N MET A 123 -22.52 -15.57 9.44
CA MET A 123 -21.10 -15.56 9.77
C MET A 123 -20.67 -14.24 10.41
N PRO A 124 -19.77 -14.26 11.41
CA PRO A 124 -19.28 -13.03 12.02
C PRO A 124 -18.41 -12.24 11.04
N SER A 125 -18.71 -10.96 10.86
CA SER A 125 -17.84 -10.02 10.15
C SER A 125 -16.58 -9.75 10.96
N VAL A 126 -15.45 -9.58 10.29
CA VAL A 126 -14.23 -9.10 10.96
C VAL A 126 -14.47 -7.66 11.41
N THR A 127 -14.35 -7.42 12.72
CA THR A 127 -14.59 -6.08 13.30
C THR A 127 -13.61 -5.05 12.73
N SER A 128 -14.16 -3.92 12.26
CA SER A 128 -13.43 -2.77 11.71
C SER A 128 -12.49 -3.15 10.55
N LEU A 129 -12.98 -3.99 9.64
CA LEU A 129 -12.32 -4.33 8.39
C LEU A 129 -12.86 -3.45 7.25
N GLU A 130 -11.99 -2.70 6.60
CA GLU A 130 -12.31 -1.98 5.36
C GLU A 130 -11.80 -2.75 4.14
N GLU A 131 -12.52 -2.67 3.02
CA GLU A 131 -12.09 -3.23 1.74
C GLU A 131 -11.29 -2.19 0.95
N LEU A 132 -10.12 -2.58 0.46
CA LEU A 132 -9.31 -1.77 -0.44
C LEU A 132 -9.07 -2.51 -1.76
N ARG A 133 -9.84 -2.14 -2.79
CA ARG A 133 -9.67 -2.64 -4.15
C ARG A 133 -8.60 -1.83 -4.87
N LEU A 134 -7.62 -2.51 -5.44
CA LEU A 134 -6.51 -1.89 -6.18
C LEU A 134 -6.38 -2.50 -7.58
N PRO A 135 -5.93 -1.73 -8.58
CA PRO A 135 -5.45 -2.30 -9.84
C PRO A 135 -4.32 -3.30 -9.60
N LEU A 136 -4.26 -4.35 -10.42
CA LEU A 136 -3.35 -5.49 -10.25
C LEU A 136 -1.87 -5.07 -10.05
N HIS A 137 -1.40 -4.11 -10.83
CA HIS A 137 0.00 -3.65 -10.75
C HIS A 137 0.31 -2.94 -9.42
N ILE A 138 -0.64 -2.17 -8.87
CA ILE A 138 -0.47 -1.50 -7.57
C ILE A 138 -0.55 -2.52 -6.45
N TYR A 139 -1.51 -3.46 -6.51
CA TYR A 139 -1.58 -4.56 -5.54
C TYR A 139 -0.25 -5.32 -5.45
N HIS A 140 0.34 -5.68 -6.60
CA HIS A 140 1.64 -6.34 -6.63
C HIS A 140 2.75 -5.45 -6.05
N CYS A 141 2.75 -4.16 -6.36
CA CYS A 141 3.70 -3.22 -5.78
C CYS A 141 3.63 -3.21 -4.24
N ILE A 142 2.44 -3.04 -3.65
CA ILE A 142 2.26 -3.06 -2.18
C ILE A 142 2.72 -4.39 -1.58
N LYS A 143 2.33 -5.51 -2.19
CA LYS A 143 2.75 -6.84 -1.76
C LYS A 143 4.28 -6.95 -1.72
N THR A 144 4.95 -6.56 -2.81
CA THR A 144 6.40 -6.62 -2.92
C THR A 144 7.11 -5.68 -1.94
N VAL A 145 6.57 -4.48 -1.70
CA VAL A 145 7.14 -3.54 -0.71
C VAL A 145 7.07 -4.11 0.71
N LEU A 146 5.93 -4.71 1.08
CA LEU A 146 5.76 -5.37 2.37
C LEU A 146 6.72 -6.57 2.51
N GLU A 147 6.78 -7.47 1.53
CA GLU A 147 7.67 -8.63 1.57
C GLU A 147 9.15 -8.23 1.62
N LYS A 148 9.55 -7.22 0.83
CA LYS A 148 10.92 -6.70 0.82
C LYS A 148 11.27 -6.08 2.16
N SER A 149 10.40 -5.24 2.72
CA SER A 149 10.65 -4.61 4.02
C SER A 149 10.70 -5.63 5.17
N THR A 150 9.86 -6.67 5.13
CA THR A 150 9.96 -7.81 6.07
C THR A 150 11.35 -8.43 6.06
N SER A 151 11.97 -8.59 4.88
CA SER A 151 13.33 -9.15 4.78
C SER A 151 14.41 -8.25 5.41
N LEU A 152 14.18 -6.92 5.43
CA LEU A 152 15.09 -5.93 6.00
C LEU A 152 14.99 -5.85 7.53
N LEU A 153 13.88 -6.28 8.12
CA LEU A 153 13.73 -6.32 9.57
C LEU A 153 14.64 -7.39 10.20
N PRO A 154 15.12 -7.15 11.46
CA PRO A 154 15.79 -8.18 12.25
C PRO A 154 14.94 -9.44 12.33
N PRO A 155 15.52 -10.66 12.40
CA PRO A 155 14.75 -11.91 12.40
C PRO A 155 13.62 -11.96 13.43
N SER A 156 13.82 -11.43 14.63
CA SER A 156 12.80 -11.34 15.69
C SER A 156 11.65 -10.38 15.37
N GLY A 157 11.86 -9.44 14.45
CA GLY A 157 10.88 -8.42 14.05
C GLY A 157 10.08 -8.78 12.80
N ARG A 158 10.30 -9.94 12.17
CA ARG A 158 9.65 -10.32 10.90
C ARG A 158 8.26 -10.91 11.07
N LYS A 159 7.94 -11.45 12.25
CA LYS A 159 6.68 -12.16 12.52
C LYS A 159 6.13 -11.84 13.90
N PHE A 160 4.80 -11.90 14.01
CA PHE A 160 4.08 -11.88 15.27
C PHE A 160 2.91 -12.88 15.20
N GLY A 161 3.07 -14.03 15.87
CA GLY A 161 2.16 -15.16 15.69
C GLY A 161 2.12 -15.59 14.23
N GLU A 162 0.92 -15.60 13.65
CA GLU A 162 0.71 -15.94 12.24
C GLU A 162 0.79 -14.74 11.27
N TRP A 163 1.13 -13.54 11.78
CA TRP A 163 1.28 -12.33 10.97
C TRP A 163 2.73 -12.13 10.56
N GLU A 164 2.96 -11.74 9.32
CA GLU A 164 4.21 -11.14 8.88
C GLU A 164 4.20 -9.65 9.17
N ILE A 165 5.38 -9.04 9.33
CA ILE A 165 5.52 -7.63 9.67
C ILE A 165 6.33 -6.96 8.56
N GLY A 166 5.70 -6.00 7.88
CA GLY A 166 6.32 -5.16 6.87
C GLY A 166 6.20 -3.68 7.22
N LEU A 167 6.92 -2.87 6.44
CA LEU A 167 6.93 -1.41 6.51
C LEU A 167 6.43 -0.81 5.20
N LEU A 168 5.62 0.25 5.29
CA LEU A 168 5.27 1.12 4.16
C LEU A 168 5.86 2.51 4.43
N ASP A 169 6.86 2.90 3.65
CA ASP A 169 7.49 4.22 3.76
C ASP A 169 6.48 5.33 3.41
N LEU A 170 6.47 6.40 4.21
CA LEU A 170 5.60 7.57 4.04
C LEU A 170 6.33 8.77 3.43
N GLU A 171 7.58 8.57 3.02
CA GLU A 171 8.46 9.60 2.47
C GLU A 171 9.00 9.13 1.11
N SER A 172 9.10 10.04 0.15
CA SER A 172 9.81 9.78 -1.10
C SER A 172 11.31 9.70 -0.83
N ALA A 173 12.01 8.82 -1.55
CA ALA A 173 13.47 8.68 -1.49
C ALA A 173 14.21 9.86 -2.12
#